data_AF-A0A7Y6Z2D3-F1
#
_entry.id   AF-A0A7Y6Z2D3-F1
#
_cell.length_a   1.000
_cell.length_b   1.000
_cell.length_c   1.000
_cell.angle_alpha   90.00
_cell.angle_beta   90.00
_cell.angle_gamma   90.00
#
_symmetry.space_group_name_H-M   'P 1'
#
loop_
_entity.id
_entity.type
_entity.pdbx_description
1 polymer ?
#
loop_
_entity_poly.entity_id
_entity_poly.type
_entity_poly.pdbx_seq_one_letter_code
_entity_poly.pdbx_strand_id
1 'polypeptide(L)' 'MKGLKAVGTLLFTGALLAALSGCEKEEGPAEHAGKEIDKAMQEAGEQIEQTGEDIQEATNGGDN' A
#
# COMPACT_ATOMS: atom_id res chain seq x y z
N MET A 1 -26.48 1.84 42.54
CA MET A 1 -26.04 2.58 41.33
C MET A 1 -24.59 2.33 40.90
N LYS A 2 -23.69 1.82 41.75
CA LYS A 2 -22.26 1.61 41.41
C LYS A 2 -22.05 0.46 40.39
N GLY A 3 -22.78 -0.64 40.55
CA GLY A 3 -22.72 -1.80 39.62
C GLY A 3 -23.32 -1.52 38.24
N LEU A 4 -24.41 -0.74 38.15
CA LEU A 4 -25.03 -0.39 36.86
C LEU A 4 -24.10 0.46 35.99
N LYS A 5 -23.30 1.33 36.61
CA LYS A 5 -22.26 2.11 35.92
C LYS A 5 -21.14 1.23 35.39
N ALA A 6 -20.66 0.28 36.20
CA ALA A 6 -19.61 -0.66 35.80
C ALA A 6 -20.05 -1.58 34.65
N VAL A 7 -21.28 -2.08 34.69
CA VAL A 7 -21.86 -2.91 33.61
C VAL A 7 -22.03 -2.10 32.33
N GLY A 8 -22.50 -0.86 32.42
CA GLY A 8 -22.61 0.03 31.26
C GLY A 8 -21.26 0.34 30.60
N THR A 9 -20.23 0.63 31.39
CA THR A 9 -18.87 0.84 30.88
C THR A 9 -18.30 -0.41 30.22
N LEU A 10 -18.50 -1.60 30.81
CA LEU A 10 -17.98 -2.85 30.24
C LEU A 10 -18.64 -3.20 28.90
N LEU A 11 -19.97 -3.01 28.79
CA LEU A 11 -20.69 -3.22 27.53
C LEU A 11 -20.28 -2.25 26.44
N PHE A 12 -20.09 -0.97 26.79
CA PHE A 12 -19.66 0.04 25.82
C PHE A 12 -18.25 -0.25 25.28
N THR A 13 -17.30 -0.59 26.15
CA THR A 13 -15.94 -0.96 25.73
C THR A 13 -15.92 -2.24 24.90
N GLY A 14 -16.73 -3.24 25.25
CA GLY A 14 -16.86 -4.48 24.47
C GLY A 14 -17.43 -4.23 23.07
N ALA A 15 -18.46 -3.38 22.97
CA ALA A 15 -19.06 -3.00 21.69
C ALA A 15 -18.08 -2.21 20.80
N LEU A 16 -17.28 -1.31 21.40
CA LEU A 16 -16.25 -0.58 20.66
C LEU A 16 -15.19 -1.52 20.08
N LEU A 17 -14.68 -2.46 20.87
CA LEU A 17 -13.66 -3.41 20.40
C LEU A 17 -14.19 -4.32 19.29
N ALA A 18 -15.45 -4.76 19.37
CA ALA A 18 -16.10 -5.56 18.32
C ALA A 18 -16.39 -4.74 17.05
N ALA A 19 -16.64 -3.43 17.17
CA ALA A 19 -16.77 -2.56 16.01
C ALA A 19 -15.40 -2.29 15.35
N LEU A 20 -14.32 -2.23 16.14
CA LEU A 20 -12.97 -2.01 15.65
C LEU A 20 -12.31 -3.27 15.03
N SER A 21 -12.81 -4.49 15.28
CA SER A 21 -12.29 -5.70 14.61
C SER A 21 -12.56 -5.71 13.10
N GLY A 22 -13.49 -4.87 12.62
CA GLY A 22 -13.67 -4.63 11.18
C GLY A 22 -12.66 -3.64 10.57
N CYS A 23 -11.85 -2.96 11.40
CA CYS A 23 -10.75 -2.10 10.98
C CYS A 23 -9.41 -2.84 10.99
N GLU A 24 -9.42 -4.18 10.89
CA GLU A 24 -8.19 -4.94 10.72
C GLU A 24 -7.47 -4.45 9.45
N LYS A 25 -6.18 -4.18 9.64
CA LYS A 25 -5.28 -3.45 8.75
C LYS A 25 -4.81 -4.34 7.61
N GLU A 26 -5.71 -5.15 7.05
CA GLU A 26 -5.43 -5.91 5.83
C GLU A 26 -5.60 -4.97 4.65
N GLU A 27 -4.59 -4.97 3.77
CA GLU A 27 -4.59 -4.17 2.57
C GLU A 27 -5.81 -4.57 1.73
N GLY A 28 -6.64 -3.59 1.36
CA GLY A 28 -7.84 -3.87 0.60
C GLY A 28 -7.50 -4.39 -0.80
N PRO A 29 -8.41 -5.13 -1.48
CA PRO A 29 -8.18 -5.62 -2.85
C PRO A 29 -7.76 -4.52 -3.83
N ALA A 30 -8.29 -3.30 -3.66
CA ALA A 30 -7.92 -2.14 -4.47
C ALA A 30 -6.52 -1.61 -4.15
N GLU A 31 -6.08 -1.67 -2.88
CA GLU A 31 -4.74 -1.24 -2.49
C GLU A 31 -3.68 -2.22 -2.99
N HIS A 32 -3.97 -3.53 -2.91
CA HIS A 32 -3.14 -4.57 -3.53
C HIS A 32 -3.00 -4.38 -5.04
N ALA A 33 -4.12 -4.22 -5.77
CA ALA A 33 -4.09 -3.98 -7.21
C ALA A 33 -3.35 -2.68 -7.56
N GLY A 34 -3.54 -1.62 -6.77
CA GLY A 34 -2.81 -0.36 -6.95
C GLY A 34 -1.29 -0.54 -6.81
N LYS A 35 -0.84 -1.32 -5.82
CA LYS A 35 0.58 -1.65 -5.62
C LYS A 35 1.17 -2.49 -6.75
N GLU A 36 0.40 -3.44 -7.29
CA GLU A 36 0.86 -4.24 -8.43
C GLU A 36 1.01 -3.39 -9.70
N ILE A 37 0.07 -2.48 -9.96
CA ILE A 37 0.15 -1.55 -11.10
C ILE A 37 1.34 -0.60 -10.95
N ASP A 38 1.56 -0.05 -9.76
CA ASP A 38 2.69 0.85 -9.48
C ASP A 38 4.04 0.14 -9.72
N LYS A 39 4.18 -1.10 -9.25
CA LYS A 39 5.38 -1.92 -9.52
C LYS A 39 5.58 -2.16 -11.01
N ALA A 40 4.54 -2.57 -11.73
CA ALA A 40 4.63 -2.80 -13.16
C ALA A 40 5.05 -1.53 -13.93
N MET A 41 4.54 -0.36 -13.51
CA MET A 41 4.92 0.92 -14.08
C MET A 41 6.38 1.28 -13.77
N GLN A 42 6.87 1.00 -12.57
CA GLN A 42 8.25 1.23 -12.16
C GLN A 42 9.23 0.35 -12.97
N GLU A 43 8.94 -0.95 -13.10
CA GLU A 43 9.74 -1.88 -13.90
C GLU A 43 9.76 -1.52 -15.39
N ALA A 44 8.61 -1.05 -15.93
CA ALA A 44 8.55 -0.57 -17.31
C ALA A 44 9.38 0.70 -17.50
N GLY A 45 9.34 1.63 -16.55
CA GLY A 45 10.14 2.86 -16.57
C GLY A 45 11.64 2.58 -16.56
N GLU A 46 12.10 1.69 -15.66
CA GLU A 46 13.50 1.31 -15.54
C GLU A 46 14.04 0.67 -16.82
N GLN A 47 13.27 -0.23 -17.45
CA GLN A 47 13.67 -0.84 -18.71
C GLN A 47 13.76 0.17 -19.87
N ILE A 48 12.85 1.14 -19.93
CA ILE A 48 12.89 2.20 -20.94
C ILE A 48 14.12 3.08 -20.74
N GLU A 49 14.45 3.42 -19.49
CA GLU A 49 15.63 4.20 -19.16
C GLU A 49 16.91 3.47 -19.54
N GLN A 50 17.06 2.21 -19.12
CA GLN A 50 18.21 1.36 -19.49
C GLN A 50 18.38 1.24 -21.01
N THR A 51 17.29 0.95 -21.73
CA THR A 51 17.32 0.87 -23.20
C THR A 51 17.72 2.21 -23.83
N GLY A 52 17.26 3.32 -23.26
CA GLY A 52 17.62 4.67 -23.72
C GLY A 52 19.09 4.99 -23.49
N GLU A 53 19.62 4.63 -22.32
CA GLU A 53 21.05 4.77 -21.98
C GLU A 53 21.93 3.92 -22.91
N ASP A 54 21.59 2.65 -23.14
CA ASP A 54 22.33 1.76 -24.04
C ASP A 54 22.38 2.30 -25.48
N ILE A 55 21.26 2.83 -25.98
CA ILE A 55 21.19 3.46 -27.30
C ILE A 55 22.05 4.73 -27.32
N GLN A 56 21.97 5.56 -26.28
CA GLN A 56 22.75 6.78 -26.18
C GLN A 56 24.25 6.49 -26.15
N GLU A 57 24.69 5.47 -25.40
CA GLU A 57 26.08 5.01 -25.38
C GLU A 57 26.53 4.50 -26.76
N ALA A 58 25.70 3.67 -27.41
CA ALA A 58 25.99 3.13 -28.74
C ALA A 58 26.06 4.23 -29.83
N THR A 59 25.30 5.32 -29.66
CA THR A 59 25.26 6.43 -30.63
C THR A 59 26.35 7.48 -30.36
N ASN A 60 26.68 7.72 -29.09
CA ASN A 60 27.73 8.68 -28.68
C ASN A 60 29.14 8.07 -28.73
N GLY A 61 29.28 6.74 -28.76
CA GLY A 61 30.55 6.06 -29.04
C GLY A 61 31.08 6.24 -30.47
N GLY A 62 30.33 6.93 -31.34
CA GLY A 62 30.69 7.22 -32.73
C GLY A 62 31.23 8.63 -32.99
N ASP A 63 31.38 9.48 -31.98
CA ASP A 63 31.97 10.83 -32.12
C ASP A 63 33.37 10.85 -31.46
N ASN A 64 34.36 10.31 -32.18
CA ASN A 64 35.78 10.66 -32.05
C ASN A 64 36.36 10.92 -33.43
#